data_AF-A0A3B4TLD3-F1
#
_entry.id   AF-A0A3B4TLD3-F1
#
_cell.length_a   1.000
_cell.length_b   1.000
_cell.length_c   1.000
_cell.angle_alpha   90.00
_cell.angle_beta   90.00
_cell.angle_gamma   90.00
#
_symmetry.space_group_name_H-M   'P 1'
#
loop_
_entity.id
_entity.type
_entity.pdbx_description
1 polymer ?
#
loop_
_entity_poly.entity_id
_entity_poly.type
_entity_poly.pdbx_seq_one_letter_code
_entity_poly.pdbx_strand_id
1 'polypeptide(L)'
;MTLSDLPKWNKRAAAVYAFGIWTMIGSYAYFRYTGRYEDKPGKIQCETAVSVVISLTLHSKTILTYKKDFVPYSTRIYNFIRSFSSEPGTGGDEK
;
A
#
# COMPACT_ATOMS: atom_id res chain seq x y z
N MET A 1 -0.15 39.63 -15.48
CA MET A 1 -1.39 38.84 -15.41
C MET A 1 -2.53 39.82 -15.40
N THR A 2 -3.32 39.85 -16.46
CA THR A 2 -4.54 40.66 -16.51
C THR A 2 -5.71 39.85 -15.94
N LEU A 3 -6.78 40.52 -15.49
CA LEU A 3 -7.94 39.83 -14.91
C LEU A 3 -8.63 38.86 -15.89
N SER A 4 -8.43 39.04 -17.20
CA SER A 4 -8.90 38.14 -18.26
C SER A 4 -8.09 36.83 -18.37
N ASP A 5 -6.89 36.76 -17.78
CA ASP A 5 -6.08 35.54 -17.75
C ASP A 5 -6.58 34.54 -16.69
N LEU A 6 -7.23 35.02 -15.63
CA LEU A 6 -7.76 34.21 -14.53
C LEU A 6 -8.76 33.13 -14.99
N PRO A 7 -9.80 33.43 -15.79
CA PRO A 7 -10.72 32.41 -16.28
C PRO A 7 -10.05 31.43 -17.24
N LYS A 8 -9.04 31.86 -18.02
CA LYS A 8 -8.28 30.98 -18.92
C LYS A 8 -7.42 29.99 -18.14
N TRP A 9 -6.81 30.42 -17.04
CA TRP A 9 -6.04 29.58 -16.14
C TRP A 9 -6.94 28.60 -15.38
N ASN A 10 -8.09 29.07 -14.87
CA ASN A 10 -9.03 28.22 -14.15
C ASN A 10 -9.60 27.10 -15.05
N LYS A 11 -9.90 27.39 -16.32
CA LYS A 11 -10.32 26.35 -17.28
C LYS A 11 -9.26 25.27 -17.49
N ARG A 12 -7.98 25.66 -17.55
CA ARG A 12 -6.86 24.71 -17.69
C ARG A 12 -6.71 23.86 -16.43
N ALA A 13 -6.75 24.48 -15.26
CA ALA A 13 -6.69 23.77 -13.99
C ALA A 13 -7.87 22.81 -13.79
N ALA A 14 -9.09 23.26 -14.09
CA ALA A 14 -10.31 22.45 -14.02
C ALA A 14 -10.27 21.25 -14.97
N ALA A 15 -9.74 21.41 -16.18
CA ALA A 15 -9.57 20.30 -17.11
C ALA A 15 -8.61 19.23 -16.55
N VAL A 16 -7.47 19.62 -15.98
CA VAL A 16 -6.52 18.69 -15.35
C VAL A 16 -7.17 17.93 -14.20
N TYR A 17 -7.94 18.62 -13.35
CA TYR A 17 -8.68 17.99 -12.25
C TYR A 17 -9.74 17.01 -12.74
N ALA A 18 -10.54 17.40 -13.74
CA ALA A 18 -11.55 16.54 -14.32
C ALA A 18 -10.94 15.26 -14.90
N PHE A 19 -9.84 15.37 -15.65
CA PHE A 19 -9.10 14.22 -16.17
C PHE A 19 -8.54 13.34 -15.03
N GLY A 20 -7.99 13.93 -13.97
CA GLY A 20 -7.48 13.18 -12.82
C GLY A 20 -8.57 12.39 -12.09
N ILE A 21 -9.72 13.01 -11.85
CA ILE A 21 -10.86 12.35 -11.19
C ILE A 21 -11.42 11.24 -12.09
N TRP A 22 -11.59 11.52 -13.39
CA TRP A 22 -12.16 10.55 -14.33
C TRP A 22 -11.24 9.35 -14.57
N THR A 23 -9.92 9.55 -14.56
CA THR A 23 -8.94 8.44 -14.67
C THR A 23 -8.94 7.57 -13.42
N MET A 24 -9.08 8.13 -12.21
CA MET A 24 -9.22 7.34 -10.99
C MET A 24 -10.50 6.51 -10.98
N ILE A 25 -11.64 7.12 -11.33
CA ILE A 25 -12.94 6.43 -11.43
C ILE A 25 -12.89 5.34 -12.51
N GLY A 26 -12.34 5.66 -13.69
CA GLY A 26 -12.20 4.72 -14.80
C GLY A 26 -11.28 3.55 -14.46
N SER A 27 -10.16 3.81 -13.79
CA SER A 27 -9.26 2.78 -13.28
C SER A 27 -9.99 1.86 -12.31
N TYR A 28 -10.69 2.43 -11.31
CA TYR A 28 -11.45 1.63 -10.34
C TYR A 28 -12.54 0.78 -11.01
N ALA A 29 -13.33 1.36 -11.91
CA ALA A 29 -14.36 0.64 -12.65
C ALA A 29 -13.77 -0.47 -13.54
N TYR A 30 -12.66 -0.19 -14.22
CA TYR A 30 -11.94 -1.17 -15.04
C TYR A 30 -11.40 -2.33 -14.18
N PHE A 31 -10.80 -2.04 -13.03
CA PHE A 31 -10.33 -3.06 -12.09
C PHE A 31 -11.46 -3.90 -11.51
N ARG A 32 -12.63 -3.30 -11.22
CA ARG A 32 -13.82 -4.03 -10.77
C ARG A 32 -14.40 -4.91 -11.88
N TYR A 33 -14.41 -4.42 -13.12
CA TYR A 33 -14.95 -5.16 -14.27
C TYR A 33 -14.05 -6.33 -14.69
N THR A 34 -12.73 -6.15 -14.66
CA THR A 34 -11.76 -7.19 -15.08
C THR A 34 -11.63 -8.36 -14.09
N GLY A 35 -12.36 -8.33 -12.97
CA GLY A 35 -12.57 -9.51 -12.12
C GLY A 35 -11.31 -10.08 -11.47
N ARG A 36 -10.19 -9.35 -11.45
CA ARG A 36 -8.90 -9.84 -10.92
C ARG A 36 -8.84 -9.99 -9.38
N TYR A 37 -9.99 -10.01 -8.72
CA TYR A 37 -10.13 -10.38 -7.31
C TYR A 37 -10.45 -11.87 -7.11
N GLU A 38 -10.68 -12.66 -8.17
CA GLU A 38 -10.78 -14.11 -8.05
C GLU A 38 -9.40 -14.79 -7.97
N ASP A 39 -8.62 -14.44 -6.94
CA ASP A 39 -7.67 -15.40 -6.40
C ASP A 39 -8.50 -16.50 -5.73
N LYS A 40 -8.73 -17.60 -6.46
CA LYS A 40 -9.26 -18.84 -5.88
C LYS A 40 -8.39 -19.18 -4.66
N PRO A 41 -8.95 -19.38 -3.45
CA PRO A 41 -8.17 -19.88 -2.33
C PRO A 41 -7.69 -21.29 -2.69
N GLY A 42 -6.42 -21.40 -3.09
CA GLY A 42 -5.77 -22.67 -3.34
C GLY A 42 -5.88 -23.54 -2.10
N LYS A 43 -6.38 -24.76 -2.26
CA LYS A 43 -6.48 -25.78 -1.22
C LYS A 43 -5.14 -25.90 -0.48
N ILE A 44 -5.17 -25.52 0.80
CA ILE A 44 -4.07 -25.71 1.75
C ILE A 44 -4.07 -27.19 2.13
N GLN A 45 -3.16 -27.98 1.53
CA GLN A 45 -2.81 -29.29 2.07
C GLN A 45 -1.61 -29.09 3.01
N CYS A 46 -1.90 -29.04 4.31
CA CYS A 46 -0.87 -29.07 5.35
C CYS A 46 -0.41 -30.52 5.52
N GLU A 47 0.83 -30.82 5.14
CA GLU A 47 1.52 -32.00 5.66
C GLU A 47 2.97 -31.66 6.02
N THR A 48 3.17 -31.56 7.34
CA THR A 48 4.35 -31.93 8.12
C THR A 48 5.67 -31.15 7.95
N ALA A 49 6.01 -30.48 9.06
CA ALA A 49 7.33 -30.06 9.53
C ALA A 49 8.08 -28.98 8.72
N VAL A 50 8.26 -27.81 9.37
CA VAL A 50 8.91 -26.58 8.89
C VAL A 50 8.01 -25.77 7.94
N SER A 51 7.55 -24.62 8.43
CA SER A 51 6.61 -23.69 7.78
C SER A 51 7.20 -23.05 6.52
N VAL A 52 7.27 -23.82 5.44
CA VAL A 52 7.62 -23.35 4.10
C VAL A 52 6.38 -23.51 3.24
N VAL A 53 5.72 -22.39 2.93
CA VAL A 53 4.61 -22.40 1.97
C VAL A 53 5.22 -22.20 0.58
N ILE A 54 5.22 -23.26 -0.22
CA ILE A 54 5.70 -23.20 -1.60
C ILE A 54 4.49 -22.97 -2.50
N SER A 55 4.40 -21.78 -3.07
CA SER A 55 3.40 -21.45 -4.09
C SER A 55 4.05 -21.59 -5.47
N LEU A 56 3.60 -22.59 -6.23
CA LEU A 56 4.00 -22.81 -7.61
C LEU A 56 2.94 -22.22 -8.54
N THR A 57 3.36 -21.31 -9.42
CA THR A 57 2.59 -20.93 -10.60
C THR A 57 3.26 -21.52 -11.84
N LEU A 58 2.60 -21.43 -13.01
CA LEU A 58 3.10 -21.96 -14.28
C LEU A 58 4.51 -21.46 -14.65
N HIS A 59 4.91 -20.27 -14.19
CA HIS A 59 6.16 -19.62 -14.58
C HIS A 59 7.03 -19.13 -13.40
N SER A 60 6.56 -19.24 -12.16
CA SER A 60 7.33 -18.80 -11.00
C SER A 60 7.13 -19.71 -9.79
N LYS A 61 8.23 -19.90 -9.05
CA LYS A 61 8.26 -20.62 -7.78
C LYS A 61 8.54 -19.60 -6.67
N THR A 62 7.53 -19.33 -5.85
CA THR A 62 7.68 -18.46 -4.67
C THR A 62 7.79 -19.33 -3.43
N ILE A 63 8.88 -19.14 -2.67
CA ILE A 63 9.15 -19.88 -1.44
C ILE A 63 8.95 -18.93 -0.26
N LEU A 64 7.82 -19.04 0.43
CA LEU A 64 7.54 -18.27 1.64
C LEU A 64 8.17 -19.01 2.83
N THR A 65 9.30 -18.50 3.32
CA THR A 65 9.96 -19.03 4.52
C THR A 65 9.59 -18.18 5.72
N TYR A 66 8.78 -18.74 6.62
CA TYR A 66 8.49 -18.06 7.88
C TYR A 66 9.65 -18.23 8.85
N LYS A 67 10.22 -17.11 9.33
CA LYS A 67 11.24 -17.08 10.37
C LYS A 67 10.62 -16.60 11.68
N LYS A 68 10.76 -17.40 12.74
CA LYS A 68 10.13 -17.19 14.04
C LYS A 68 10.48 -15.85 14.72
N ASP A 69 11.66 -15.29 14.43
CA ASP A 69 12.17 -14.04 15.03
C ASP A 69 12.34 -12.91 14.00
N PHE A 70 11.62 -12.96 12.88
CA PHE A 70 11.74 -11.93 11.85
C PHE A 70 10.90 -10.71 12.19
N VAL A 71 11.57 -9.62 12.57
CA VAL A 71 10.97 -8.28 12.67
C VAL A 71 10.80 -7.74 11.24
N PRO A 72 9.57 -7.55 10.73
CA PRO A 72 9.36 -7.02 9.39
C PRO A 72 10.09 -5.70 9.19
N TYR A 73 10.74 -5.48 8.04
CA TYR A 73 11.39 -4.20 7.74
C TYR A 73 10.46 -3.00 7.94
N SER A 74 9.16 -3.18 7.69
CA SER A 74 8.12 -2.19 8.00
C SER A 74 8.09 -1.81 9.48
N THR A 75 8.16 -2.76 10.40
CA THR A 75 8.22 -2.48 11.85
C THR A 75 9.53 -1.80 12.25
N ARG A 76 10.67 -2.13 11.62
CA ARG A 76 11.94 -1.41 11.85
C ARG A 76 11.86 0.05 11.39
N ILE A 77 11.35 0.29 10.19
CA ILE A 77 11.19 1.63 9.62
C ILE A 77 10.16 2.44 10.41
N TYR A 78 9.04 1.81 10.79
CA TYR A 78 8.02 2.42 11.65
C TYR A 78 8.61 2.84 13.00
N ASN A 79 9.35 1.95 13.68
CA ASN A 79 9.98 2.27 14.96
C ASN A 79 11.05 3.37 14.83
N PHE A 80 11.83 3.35 13.73
CA PHE A 80 12.81 4.39 13.42
C PHE A 80 12.12 5.75 13.25
N ILE A 81 11.11 5.85 12.39
CA ILE A 81 10.37 7.10 12.17
C ILE A 81 9.66 7.55 13.45
N ARG A 82 9.04 6.62 14.18
CA ARG A 82 8.38 6.89 15.47
C ARG A 82 9.36 7.47 16.50
N SER A 83 10.61 7.04 16.52
CA SER A 83 11.63 7.59 17.43
C SER A 83 11.97 9.06 17.17
N PHE A 84 11.78 9.56 15.94
CA PHE A 84 11.95 10.98 15.63
C PHE A 84 10.72 11.82 15.97
N SER A 85 9.52 11.23 15.99
CA SER A 85 8.28 11.91 16.35
C SER A 85 7.90 11.77 17.82
N SER A 86 8.60 10.92 18.58
CA SER A 86 8.46 10.84 20.04
C SER A 86 9.20 12.00 20.68
N GLU A 87 8.42 12.93 21.20
CA GLU A 87 8.84 14.17 21.85
C GLU A 87 9.82 13.93 23.02
N PRO A 88 10.87 14.76 23.18
CA PRO A 88 11.70 14.75 24.38
C PRO A 88 11.02 15.55 25.49
N GLY A 89 10.48 14.87 26.51
CA GLY A 89 10.28 15.45 27.85
C GLY A 89 8.89 15.30 28.47
N THR A 90 8.81 14.54 29.56
CA THR A 90 8.21 15.03 30.82
C THR A 90 9.00 14.38 31.93
N GLY A 91 9.96 15.13 32.48
CA GLY A 91 10.42 14.88 33.84
C GLY A 91 9.24 15.12 34.77
N GLY A 92 8.82 14.08 35.46
CA GLY A 92 7.84 14.12 36.52
C GLY A 92 8.34 13.21 37.62
N ASP A 93 9.08 13.80 38.56
CA ASP A 93 9.13 13.27 39.91
C ASP A 93 7.69 13.18 40.41
N GLU A 94 7.18 11.99 40.72
CA GLU A 94 6.12 11.83 41.72
C GLU A 94 5.95 10.36 42.14
N LYS A 95 6.41 10.11 43.37
CA LYS A 95 6.20 8.99 44.31
C LYS A 95 7.05 7.73 44.20
#